data_AF-A0A0B1S2W4-F1
#
_entry.id   AF-A0A0B1S2W4-F1
#
_cell.length_a   1.000
_cell.length_b   1.000
_cell.length_c   1.000
_cell.angle_alpha   90.00
_cell.angle_beta   90.00
_cell.angle_gamma   90.00
#
_symmetry.space_group_name_H-M   'P 1'
#
loop_
_entity.id
_entity.type
_entity.pdbx_description
1 polymer ?
#
loop_
_entity_poly.entity_id
_entity_poly.type
_entity_poly.pdbx_seq_one_letter_code
_entity_poly.pdbx_strand_id
1 'polypeptide(L)'
;MLMFKSAQHHIPTERQGCARGVGACAATHTDLVLVELENVSKWEHAKRSSGFFGFIKDAMPIRQYTDTEMVLLRASLMLSYGYVVQACPLDTLTQRLQQTIITFLRHYFANSKQETVVREAMLETMRLIAIAVHPSRLPGEYRFEARNELIGYIKDYVQSETPEMLSSSLRLLAAKATAALVRLEPPLSDDDIWELGTVLTQYILPMCREKSGLKTVRFFHRAIFIARREPFYAKRGAVVCGLGFLLSLLTQLRFCEFCYVH
;
A
#
# COMPACT_ATOMS: atom_id res chain seq x y z
N MET A 1 2.32 23.94 -0.31
CA MET A 1 3.29 22.82 -0.51
C MET A 1 4.72 22.99 0.07
N LEU A 2 4.96 23.78 1.12
CA LEU A 2 6.33 23.97 1.66
C LEU A 2 6.97 22.68 2.19
N MET A 3 6.16 21.78 2.76
CA MET A 3 6.66 20.55 3.38
C MET A 3 7.40 19.62 2.40
N PHE A 4 6.89 19.46 1.17
CA PHE A 4 7.60 18.69 0.14
C PHE A 4 8.93 19.33 -0.27
N LYS A 5 9.12 20.64 -0.07
CA LYS A 5 10.37 21.33 -0.40
C LYS A 5 11.41 21.17 0.71
N SER A 6 10.96 21.12 1.96
CA SER A 6 11.81 21.05 3.14
C SER A 6 12.13 19.62 3.57
N ALA A 7 11.26 18.65 3.25
CA ALA A 7 11.42 17.27 3.68
C ALA A 7 12.63 16.59 3.02
N GLN A 8 13.38 15.84 3.82
CA GLN A 8 14.46 15.02 3.31
C GLN A 8 13.93 13.66 2.85
N HIS A 9 13.45 13.59 1.61
CA HIS A 9 12.74 12.41 1.10
C HIS A 9 13.54 11.10 1.09
N HIS A 10 14.87 11.13 1.20
CA HIS A 10 15.67 9.91 1.36
C HIS A 10 15.49 9.25 2.73
N ILE A 11 15.13 10.03 3.76
CA ILE A 11 14.88 9.55 5.12
C ILE A 11 13.43 9.04 5.22
N PRO A 12 13.18 7.74 5.54
CA PRO A 12 11.83 7.19 5.60
C PRO A 12 10.89 7.90 6.59
N THR A 13 11.40 8.28 7.77
CA THR A 13 10.62 8.98 8.79
C THR A 13 10.18 10.37 8.35
N GLU A 14 11.04 11.10 7.64
CA GLU A 14 10.71 12.39 7.02
C GLU A 14 9.63 12.24 5.94
N ARG A 15 9.71 11.20 5.09
CA ARG A 15 8.65 10.92 4.12
C ARG A 15 7.30 10.71 4.79
N GLN A 16 7.28 9.93 5.88
CA GLN A 16 6.06 9.63 6.62
C GLN A 16 5.53 10.87 7.36
N GLY A 17 6.41 11.66 7.98
CA GLY A 17 6.06 12.93 8.63
C GLY A 17 5.48 13.94 7.64
N CYS A 18 6.11 14.08 6.47
CA CYS A 18 5.61 14.91 5.38
C CYS A 18 4.20 14.46 4.95
N ALA A 19 4.02 13.18 4.67
CA ALA A 19 2.71 12.67 4.24
C ALA A 19 1.61 12.85 5.30
N ARG A 20 1.94 12.63 6.58
CA ARG A 20 1.03 12.85 7.71
C ARG A 20 0.63 14.31 7.86
N GLY A 21 1.59 15.24 7.79
CA GLY A 21 1.27 16.66 7.91
C GLY A 21 0.42 17.17 6.75
N VAL A 22 0.64 16.66 5.52
CA VAL A 22 -0.24 16.93 4.38
C VAL A 22 -1.66 16.42 4.65
N GLY A 23 -1.78 15.19 5.17
CA GLY A 23 -3.07 14.65 5.60
C GLY A 23 -3.74 15.51 6.67
N ALA A 24 -2.99 15.99 7.66
CA ALA A 24 -3.53 16.85 8.72
C ALA A 24 -4.14 18.14 8.14
N CYS A 25 -3.49 18.77 7.15
CA CYS A 25 -4.07 19.92 6.44
C CYS A 25 -5.35 19.57 5.67
N ALA A 26 -5.46 18.34 5.16
CA ALA A 26 -6.64 17.90 4.43
C ALA A 26 -7.88 17.69 5.31
N ALA A 27 -7.73 17.64 6.64
CA ALA A 27 -8.86 17.56 7.55
C ALA A 27 -9.80 18.78 7.45
N THR A 28 -9.26 19.95 7.15
CA THR A 28 -10.04 21.19 6.97
C THR A 28 -10.00 21.73 5.54
N HIS A 29 -8.97 21.39 4.76
CA HIS A 29 -8.73 21.97 3.44
C HIS A 29 -8.50 20.90 2.35
N THR A 30 -9.34 19.86 2.32
CA THR A 30 -9.14 18.71 1.42
C THR A 30 -8.94 19.11 -0.04
N ASP A 31 -9.82 19.95 -0.60
CA ASP A 31 -9.77 20.30 -2.03
C ASP A 31 -8.51 21.10 -2.39
N LEU A 32 -8.12 22.05 -1.55
CA LEU A 32 -6.88 22.80 -1.72
C LEU A 32 -5.65 21.89 -1.64
N VAL A 33 -5.64 20.94 -0.70
CA VAL A 33 -4.56 19.95 -0.59
C VAL A 33 -4.48 19.07 -1.84
N LEU A 34 -5.62 18.62 -2.39
CA LEU A 34 -5.65 17.81 -3.61
C LEU A 34 -5.12 18.57 -4.82
N VAL A 35 -5.47 19.84 -4.98
CA VAL A 35 -4.92 20.74 -6.03
C VAL A 35 -3.40 20.87 -5.87
N GLU A 36 -2.91 21.08 -4.65
CA GLU A 36 -1.49 21.18 -4.39
C GLU A 36 -0.76 19.87 -4.72
N LEU A 37 -1.31 18.71 -4.33
CA LEU A 37 -0.73 17.40 -4.67
C LEU A 37 -0.69 17.16 -6.19
N GLU A 38 -1.72 17.58 -6.93
CA GLU A 38 -1.73 17.54 -8.39
C GLU A 38 -0.61 18.41 -8.98
N ASN A 39 -0.37 19.59 -8.40
CA ASN A 39 0.74 20.45 -8.80
C ASN A 39 2.12 19.80 -8.54
N VAL A 40 2.30 19.08 -7.42
CA VAL A 40 3.52 18.25 -7.20
C VAL A 40 3.70 17.26 -8.35
N SER A 41 2.62 16.58 -8.72
CA SER A 41 2.66 15.48 -9.72
C SER A 41 3.03 15.98 -11.11
N LYS A 42 2.48 17.13 -11.53
CA LYS A 42 2.81 17.76 -12.81
C LYS A 42 4.30 18.11 -12.89
N TRP A 43 4.86 18.60 -11.79
CA TRP A 43 6.29 18.88 -11.71
C TRP A 43 7.14 17.61 -11.74
N GLU A 44 6.71 16.55 -11.04
CA GLU A 44 7.35 15.23 -11.05
C GLU A 44 7.49 14.69 -12.48
N HIS A 45 6.41 14.79 -13.27
CA HIS A 45 6.38 14.35 -14.66
C HIS A 45 7.14 15.27 -15.62
N ALA A 46 7.03 16.59 -15.47
CA ALA A 46 7.67 17.56 -16.37
C ALA A 46 9.20 17.40 -16.43
N LYS A 47 9.82 16.93 -15.34
CA LYS A 47 11.25 16.65 -15.29
C LYS A 47 11.64 15.35 -16.00
N ARG A 48 10.80 14.32 -15.95
CA ARG A 48 11.03 13.07 -16.71
C ARG A 48 10.93 13.29 -18.21
N SER A 49 10.17 14.28 -18.66
CA SER A 49 10.01 14.65 -20.06
C SER A 49 10.94 15.79 -20.49
N SER A 50 12.17 15.87 -19.98
CA SER A 50 13.11 16.99 -20.19
C SER A 50 13.36 17.30 -21.68
N GLY A 51 12.47 18.13 -22.20
CA GLY A 51 12.37 18.64 -23.54
C GLY A 51 11.27 19.69 -23.50
N PHE A 52 11.64 20.92 -23.13
CA PHE A 52 10.88 22.13 -23.44
C PHE A 52 9.69 22.51 -22.54
N PHE A 53 9.89 22.87 -21.26
CA PHE A 53 8.95 23.77 -20.56
C PHE A 53 9.68 24.71 -19.58
N GLY A 54 9.86 25.97 -19.99
CA GLY A 54 10.49 27.05 -19.21
C GLY A 54 9.56 27.81 -18.25
N PHE A 55 8.29 27.43 -18.15
CA PHE A 55 7.27 28.20 -17.44
C PHE A 55 6.92 27.70 -16.02
N ILE A 56 7.50 26.60 -15.54
CA ILE A 56 7.27 26.06 -14.18
C ILE A 56 8.46 26.37 -13.25
N LYS A 57 9.06 27.56 -13.41
CA LYS A 57 10.23 27.99 -12.62
C LYS A 57 9.85 28.63 -11.28
N ASP A 58 8.65 29.19 -11.18
CA ASP A 58 8.24 29.98 -10.01
C ASP A 58 7.52 29.17 -8.92
N ALA A 59 7.07 27.93 -9.22
CA ALA A 59 6.40 27.07 -8.25
C ALA A 59 7.36 26.40 -7.25
N MET A 60 8.67 26.31 -7.55
CA MET A 60 9.69 25.78 -6.63
C MET A 60 11.08 26.33 -6.98
N PRO A 61 11.81 26.95 -6.04
CA PRO A 61 13.20 27.36 -6.28
C PRO A 61 14.03 26.11 -6.60
N ILE A 62 14.78 26.19 -7.70
CA ILE A 62 15.49 25.09 -8.34
C ILE A 62 16.49 24.46 -7.35
N ARG A 63 16.08 23.39 -6.66
CA ARG A 63 16.98 22.28 -6.33
C ARG A 63 17.00 21.37 -7.54
N GLN A 64 18.18 21.12 -8.12
CA GLN A 64 18.33 20.07 -9.13
C GLN A 64 18.21 18.72 -8.41
N TYR A 65 17.00 18.16 -8.35
CA TYR A 65 16.80 16.80 -7.86
C TYR A 65 17.49 15.78 -8.78
N THR A 66 18.10 14.75 -8.24
CA THR A 66 18.57 13.57 -9.00
C THR A 66 17.39 12.66 -9.34
N ASP A 67 17.55 11.73 -10.28
CA ASP A 67 16.51 10.72 -10.59
C ASP A 67 16.08 9.95 -9.34
N THR A 68 17.04 9.60 -8.49
CA THR A 68 16.78 8.94 -7.20
C THR A 68 15.93 9.80 -6.28
N GLU A 69 16.21 11.10 -6.16
CA GLU A 69 15.40 11.97 -5.31
C GLU A 69 14.00 12.20 -5.90
N MET A 70 13.83 12.16 -7.23
CA MET A 70 12.50 12.19 -7.87
C MET A 70 11.67 10.96 -7.53
N VAL A 71 12.28 9.78 -7.49
CA VAL A 71 11.63 8.53 -7.04
C VAL A 71 11.20 8.63 -5.58
N LEU A 72 12.07 9.16 -4.72
CA LEU A 72 11.78 9.33 -3.30
C LEU A 72 10.68 10.37 -3.05
N LEU A 73 10.68 11.46 -3.81
CA LEU A 73 9.61 12.45 -3.82
C LEU A 73 8.28 11.80 -4.25
N ARG A 74 8.29 10.99 -5.32
CA ARG A 74 7.11 10.26 -5.77
C ARG A 74 6.57 9.37 -4.65
N ALA A 75 7.43 8.63 -3.95
CA ALA A 75 7.00 7.82 -2.80
C ALA A 75 6.31 8.66 -1.71
N SER A 76 6.85 9.85 -1.39
CA SER A 76 6.18 10.79 -0.47
C SER A 76 4.84 11.29 -0.99
N LEU A 77 4.74 11.63 -2.28
CA LEU A 77 3.51 12.08 -2.93
C LEU A 77 2.42 11.01 -2.82
N MET A 78 2.77 9.78 -3.19
CA MET A 78 1.89 8.63 -3.14
C MET A 78 1.38 8.33 -1.73
N LEU A 79 2.27 8.36 -0.74
CA LEU A 79 1.90 8.17 0.65
C LEU A 79 0.98 9.30 1.17
N SER A 80 1.17 10.52 0.68
CA SER A 80 0.39 11.69 1.11
C SER A 80 -1.08 11.54 0.72
N TYR A 81 -1.39 11.02 -0.47
CA TYR A 81 -2.78 10.72 -0.84
C TYR A 81 -3.46 9.75 0.15
N GLY A 82 -2.75 8.73 0.66
CA GLY A 82 -3.31 7.82 1.67
C GLY A 82 -3.69 8.53 2.98
N TYR A 83 -2.84 9.45 3.45
CA TYR A 83 -3.13 10.24 4.65
C TYR A 83 -4.21 11.31 4.41
N VAL A 84 -4.29 11.87 3.20
CA VAL A 84 -5.40 12.76 2.80
C VAL A 84 -6.72 12.01 2.90
N VAL A 85 -6.80 10.78 2.40
CA VAL A 85 -8.01 9.95 2.50
C VAL A 85 -8.39 9.66 3.96
N GLN A 86 -7.41 9.34 4.81
CA GLN A 86 -7.66 9.12 6.25
C GLN A 86 -8.19 10.34 7.00
N ALA A 87 -7.74 11.53 6.60
CA ALA A 87 -8.09 12.79 7.26
C ALA A 87 -9.32 13.48 6.64
N CYS A 88 -9.71 13.10 5.42
CA CYS A 88 -10.84 13.69 4.71
C CYS A 88 -12.14 13.57 5.53
N PRO A 89 -12.94 14.66 5.63
CA PRO A 89 -14.26 14.62 6.27
C PRO A 89 -15.16 13.52 5.69
N LEU A 90 -15.84 12.76 6.56
CA LEU A 90 -16.56 11.54 6.17
C LEU A 90 -17.72 11.81 5.21
N ASP A 91 -18.37 12.97 5.31
CA ASP A 91 -19.47 13.44 4.48
C ASP A 91 -19.07 13.61 3.00
N THR A 92 -17.78 13.83 2.74
CA THR A 92 -17.25 14.11 1.40
C THR A 92 -16.17 13.11 0.95
N LEU A 93 -15.78 12.19 1.84
CA LEU A 93 -14.76 11.18 1.62
C LEU A 93 -15.06 10.31 0.40
N THR A 94 -16.25 9.72 0.32
CA THR A 94 -16.61 8.75 -0.73
C THR A 94 -16.57 9.38 -2.12
N GLN A 95 -17.13 10.59 -2.25
CA GLN A 95 -17.14 11.36 -3.49
C GLN A 95 -15.71 11.69 -3.96
N ARG A 96 -14.89 12.31 -3.09
CA ARG A 96 -13.51 12.69 -3.44
C ARG A 96 -12.62 11.49 -3.73
N LEU A 97 -12.80 10.40 -2.97
CA LEU A 97 -12.07 9.17 -3.18
C LEU A 97 -12.33 8.61 -4.57
N GLN A 98 -13.60 8.46 -4.97
CA GLN A 98 -13.96 7.84 -6.24
C GLN A 98 -13.67 8.75 -7.44
N GLN A 99 -14.01 10.03 -7.36
CA GLN A 99 -13.95 10.94 -8.50
C GLN A 99 -12.54 11.47 -8.76
N THR A 100 -11.77 11.74 -7.69
CA THR A 100 -10.48 12.43 -7.80
C THR A 100 -9.32 11.50 -7.46
N ILE A 101 -9.31 10.94 -6.24
CA ILE A 101 -8.11 10.30 -5.69
C ILE A 101 -7.82 8.96 -6.36
N ILE A 102 -8.82 8.07 -6.49
CA ILE A 102 -8.63 6.77 -7.15
C ILE A 102 -8.36 6.98 -8.64
N THR A 103 -9.11 7.85 -9.32
CA THR A 103 -8.87 8.21 -10.73
C THR A 103 -7.42 8.62 -10.96
N PHE A 104 -6.89 9.46 -10.09
CA PHE A 104 -5.47 9.82 -10.12
C PHE A 104 -4.57 8.63 -9.77
N LEU A 105 -4.72 7.95 -8.64
CA LEU A 105 -3.75 6.94 -8.21
C LEU A 105 -3.69 5.69 -9.11
N ARG A 106 -4.73 5.36 -9.87
CA ARG A 106 -4.80 4.18 -10.74
C ARG A 106 -3.58 4.03 -11.66
N HIS A 107 -3.12 5.10 -12.29
CA HIS A 107 -1.97 5.02 -13.21
C HIS A 107 -0.65 4.69 -12.50
N TYR A 108 -0.50 5.08 -11.23
CA TYR A 108 0.65 4.68 -10.43
C TYR A 108 0.50 3.25 -9.90
N PHE A 109 -0.71 2.86 -9.47
CA PHE A 109 -0.97 1.50 -9.00
C PHE A 109 -0.69 0.45 -10.08
N ALA A 110 -1.14 0.68 -11.31
CA ALA A 110 -1.00 -0.25 -12.43
C ALA A 110 0.45 -0.50 -12.87
N ASN A 111 1.40 0.35 -12.50
CA ASN A 111 2.80 0.18 -12.89
C ASN A 111 3.57 -0.69 -11.86
N SER A 112 3.57 -2.01 -12.05
CA SER A 112 4.29 -2.97 -11.20
C SER A 112 5.82 -2.90 -11.30
N LYS A 113 6.36 -2.13 -12.26
CA LYS A 113 7.80 -1.93 -12.47
C LYS A 113 8.36 -0.70 -11.77
N GLN A 114 7.56 -0.02 -10.95
CA GLN A 114 8.06 1.09 -10.14
C GLN A 114 9.10 0.63 -9.13
N GLU A 115 9.97 1.56 -8.75
CA GLU A 115 11.00 1.35 -7.74
C GLU A 115 10.35 0.90 -6.42
N THR A 116 11.00 -0.01 -5.71
CA THR A 116 10.43 -0.68 -4.52
C THR A 116 9.87 0.28 -3.49
N VAL A 117 10.56 1.40 -3.22
CA VAL A 117 10.10 2.43 -2.27
C VAL A 117 8.77 3.07 -2.66
N VAL A 118 8.47 3.18 -3.96
CA VAL A 118 7.19 3.71 -4.44
C VAL A 118 6.10 2.64 -4.34
N ARG A 119 6.42 1.38 -4.67
CA ARG A 119 5.50 0.25 -4.47
C ARG A 119 5.12 0.08 -2.99
N GLU A 120 6.08 0.24 -2.07
CA GLU A 120 5.82 0.24 -0.62
C GLU A 120 4.88 1.37 -0.20
N ALA A 121 5.13 2.61 -0.68
CA ALA A 121 4.24 3.74 -0.41
C ALA A 121 2.83 3.52 -0.97
N MET A 122 2.72 2.92 -2.15
CA MET A 122 1.45 2.55 -2.79
C MET A 122 0.67 1.54 -1.96
N LEU A 123 1.32 0.47 -1.49
CA LEU A 123 0.68 -0.55 -0.64
C LEU A 123 0.18 0.05 0.68
N GLU A 124 0.98 0.93 1.29
CA GLU A 124 0.55 1.66 2.48
C GLU A 124 -0.63 2.58 2.18
N THR A 125 -0.62 3.28 1.04
CA THR A 125 -1.76 4.11 0.59
C THR A 125 -3.03 3.26 0.39
N MET A 126 -2.94 2.09 -0.23
CA MET A 126 -4.08 1.16 -0.36
C MET A 126 -4.62 0.75 1.02
N ARG A 127 -3.73 0.44 1.97
CA ARG A 127 -4.11 0.10 3.35
C ARG A 127 -4.83 1.25 4.05
N LEU A 128 -4.32 2.47 3.91
CA LEU A 128 -4.91 3.68 4.50
C LEU A 128 -6.29 3.97 3.91
N ILE A 129 -6.46 3.82 2.58
CA ILE A 129 -7.75 3.94 1.91
C ILE A 129 -8.74 2.91 2.48
N ALA A 130 -8.34 1.63 2.54
CA ALA A 130 -9.19 0.57 3.07
C ALA A 130 -9.63 0.82 4.53
N ILE A 131 -8.73 1.35 5.36
CA ILE A 131 -9.08 1.72 6.74
C ILE A 131 -10.07 2.88 6.79
N ALA A 132 -9.89 3.90 5.94
CA ALA A 132 -10.74 5.07 5.91
C ALA A 132 -12.18 4.73 5.49
N VAL A 133 -12.34 3.80 4.54
CA VAL A 133 -13.65 3.36 4.03
C VAL A 133 -14.22 2.12 4.73
N HIS A 134 -13.63 1.73 5.87
CA HIS A 134 -14.11 0.58 6.63
C HIS A 134 -15.59 0.77 7.03
N PRO A 135 -16.44 -0.27 7.01
CA PRO A 135 -17.87 -0.16 7.31
C PRO A 135 -18.18 0.46 8.68
N SER A 136 -17.26 0.34 9.65
CA SER A 136 -17.42 0.98 10.97
C SER A 136 -17.24 2.51 10.98
N ARG A 137 -16.85 3.11 9.85
CA ARG A 137 -16.58 4.56 9.74
C ARG A 137 -17.57 5.27 8.84
N LEU A 138 -18.09 4.60 7.82
CA LEU A 138 -19.00 5.19 6.85
C LEU A 138 -20.44 4.81 7.18
N PRO A 139 -21.39 5.75 7.09
CA PRO A 139 -22.80 5.43 7.25
C PRO A 139 -23.32 4.63 6.04
N GLY A 140 -24.25 3.71 6.29
CA GLY A 140 -24.95 2.95 5.26
C GLY A 140 -24.12 1.85 4.59
N GLU A 141 -24.66 1.28 3.50
CA GLU A 141 -24.05 0.18 2.74
C GLU A 141 -23.05 0.71 1.68
N TYR A 142 -22.04 1.46 2.13
CA TYR A 142 -21.01 1.93 1.20
C TYR A 142 -20.18 0.76 0.64
N ARG A 143 -20.09 0.68 -0.69
CA ARG A 143 -19.26 -0.29 -1.39
C ARG A 143 -18.08 0.41 -2.06
N PHE A 144 -16.87 -0.02 -1.70
CA PHE A 144 -15.66 0.49 -2.33
C PHE A 144 -15.40 -0.21 -3.67
N GLU A 145 -15.83 0.43 -4.77
CA GLU A 145 -15.80 -0.15 -6.13
C GLU A 145 -14.41 -0.60 -6.60
N ALA A 146 -13.37 0.16 -6.25
CA ALA A 146 -12.00 -0.15 -6.67
C ALA A 146 -11.32 -1.25 -5.84
N ARG A 147 -12.01 -1.86 -4.86
CA ARG A 147 -11.40 -2.86 -3.98
C ARG A 147 -10.71 -4.00 -4.73
N ASN A 148 -11.43 -4.64 -5.65
CA ASN A 148 -10.91 -5.81 -6.36
C ASN A 148 -9.79 -5.43 -7.33
N GLU A 149 -9.87 -4.23 -7.91
CA GLU A 149 -8.80 -3.62 -8.70
C GLU A 149 -7.52 -3.46 -7.87
N LEU A 150 -7.63 -2.89 -6.66
CA LEU A 150 -6.48 -2.75 -5.75
C LEU A 150 -5.90 -4.10 -5.31
N ILE A 151 -6.75 -5.09 -5.03
CA ILE A 151 -6.29 -6.46 -4.72
C ILE A 151 -5.50 -7.04 -5.90
N GLY A 152 -5.94 -6.80 -7.14
CA GLY A 152 -5.21 -7.16 -8.36
C GLY A 152 -3.79 -6.58 -8.37
N TYR A 153 -3.66 -5.27 -8.16
CA TYR A 153 -2.34 -4.62 -8.10
C TYR A 153 -1.45 -5.15 -6.97
N ILE A 154 -2.01 -5.50 -5.81
CA ILE A 154 -1.25 -6.13 -4.73
C ILE A 154 -0.69 -7.49 -5.18
N LYS A 155 -1.49 -8.32 -5.86
CA LYS A 155 -1.01 -9.59 -6.41
C LYS A 155 0.16 -9.35 -7.37
N ASP A 156 0.01 -8.41 -8.30
CA ASP A 156 1.06 -8.07 -9.27
C ASP A 156 2.37 -7.61 -8.61
N TYR A 157 2.28 -6.79 -7.55
CA TYR A 157 3.46 -6.30 -6.83
C TYR A 157 4.20 -7.40 -6.10
N VAL A 158 3.49 -8.34 -5.49
CA VAL A 158 4.10 -9.44 -4.75
C VAL A 158 4.69 -10.46 -5.73
N GLN A 159 4.02 -10.71 -6.85
CA GLN A 159 4.49 -11.63 -7.90
C GLN A 159 5.72 -11.11 -8.65
N SER A 160 5.97 -9.80 -8.65
CA SER A 160 7.15 -9.20 -9.28
C SER A 160 8.38 -9.18 -8.36
N GLU A 161 8.25 -9.50 -7.07
CA GLU A 161 9.42 -9.64 -6.19
C GLU A 161 10.16 -10.96 -6.45
N THR A 162 11.48 -10.92 -6.36
CA THR A 162 12.30 -12.13 -6.39
C THR A 162 12.00 -12.98 -5.15
N PRO A 163 11.63 -14.27 -5.29
CA PRO A 163 11.27 -15.14 -4.16
C PRO A 163 12.38 -15.29 -3.11
N GLU A 164 13.65 -15.13 -3.50
CA GLU A 164 14.82 -15.63 -2.78
C GLU A 164 15.31 -14.71 -1.65
N MET A 165 14.97 -13.41 -1.65
CA MET A 165 15.49 -12.44 -0.67
C MET A 165 14.41 -11.51 -0.13
N LEU A 166 14.40 -11.32 1.20
CA LEU A 166 13.58 -10.32 1.89
C LEU A 166 14.41 -9.04 2.08
N SER A 167 14.62 -8.29 1.00
CA SER A 167 15.38 -7.03 1.04
C SER A 167 14.51 -5.78 1.27
N SER A 168 13.19 -5.95 1.35
CA SER A 168 12.20 -4.86 1.43
C SER A 168 11.05 -5.20 2.38
N SER A 169 10.25 -4.18 2.74
CA SER A 169 9.00 -4.34 3.49
C SER A 169 7.79 -4.61 2.60
N LEU A 170 7.99 -4.75 1.28
CA LEU A 170 6.92 -4.84 0.28
C LEU A 170 5.93 -5.97 0.59
N ARG A 171 6.43 -7.19 0.87
CA ARG A 171 5.57 -8.35 1.18
C ARG A 171 4.77 -8.16 2.47
N LEU A 172 5.36 -7.53 3.49
CA LEU A 172 4.67 -7.20 4.74
C LEU A 172 3.56 -6.16 4.49
N LEU A 173 3.87 -5.11 3.74
CA LEU A 173 2.91 -4.05 3.41
C LEU A 173 1.78 -4.58 2.53
N ALA A 174 2.07 -5.47 1.59
CA ALA A 174 1.08 -6.17 0.78
C ALA A 174 0.11 -6.96 1.67
N ALA A 175 0.64 -7.75 2.60
CA ALA A 175 -0.18 -8.49 3.54
C ALA A 175 -1.05 -7.57 4.42
N LYS A 176 -0.48 -6.46 4.93
CA LYS A 176 -1.21 -5.45 5.71
C LYS A 176 -2.32 -4.77 4.88
N ALA A 177 -2.06 -4.46 3.61
CA ALA A 177 -3.04 -3.85 2.70
C ALA A 177 -4.18 -4.82 2.36
N THR A 178 -3.85 -6.06 1.98
CA THR A 178 -4.85 -7.10 1.73
C THR A 178 -5.72 -7.35 2.95
N ALA A 179 -5.12 -7.45 4.14
CA ALA A 179 -5.86 -7.63 5.39
C ALA A 179 -6.90 -6.53 5.64
N ALA A 180 -6.59 -5.29 5.25
CA ALA A 180 -7.53 -4.19 5.37
C ALA A 180 -8.65 -4.27 4.31
N LEU A 181 -8.31 -4.58 3.05
CA LEU A 181 -9.26 -4.63 1.93
C LEU A 181 -10.26 -5.78 2.03
N VAL A 182 -9.85 -6.96 2.52
CA VAL A 182 -10.73 -8.15 2.67
C VAL A 182 -11.83 -7.90 3.70
N ARG A 183 -11.64 -6.96 4.64
CA ARG A 183 -12.62 -6.59 5.68
C ARG A 183 -13.68 -5.60 5.21
N LEU A 184 -13.64 -5.19 3.94
CA LEU A 184 -14.64 -4.29 3.37
C LEU A 184 -15.85 -5.07 2.88
N GLU A 185 -17.01 -4.41 2.86
CA GLU A 185 -18.25 -4.98 2.33
C GLU A 185 -18.39 -4.73 0.81
N PRO A 186 -19.06 -5.63 0.07
CA PRO A 186 -19.55 -6.96 0.48
C PRO A 186 -18.39 -7.97 0.66
N PRO A 187 -18.54 -9.12 1.33
CA PRO A 187 -17.42 -10.05 1.47
C PRO A 187 -16.94 -10.54 0.10
N LEU A 188 -15.65 -10.91 0.01
CA LEU A 188 -15.11 -11.51 -1.20
C LEU A 188 -15.75 -12.88 -1.46
N SER A 189 -15.80 -13.28 -2.74
CA SER A 189 -16.24 -14.63 -3.08
C SER A 189 -15.22 -15.67 -2.61
N ASP A 190 -15.66 -16.91 -2.41
CA ASP A 190 -14.77 -18.01 -2.02
C ASP A 190 -13.64 -18.23 -3.04
N ASP A 191 -13.93 -18.04 -4.32
CA ASP A 191 -12.94 -18.18 -5.40
C ASP A 191 -11.90 -17.05 -5.36
N ASP A 192 -12.32 -15.80 -5.11
CA ASP A 192 -11.39 -14.67 -4.93
C ASP A 192 -10.50 -14.86 -3.68
N ILE A 193 -11.08 -15.33 -2.57
CA ILE A 193 -10.34 -15.63 -1.33
C ILE A 193 -9.30 -16.73 -1.59
N TRP A 194 -9.68 -17.77 -2.32
CA TRP A 194 -8.80 -18.87 -2.69
C TRP A 194 -7.63 -18.42 -3.56
N GLU A 195 -7.92 -17.65 -4.62
CA GLU A 195 -6.91 -17.14 -5.53
C GLU A 195 -5.91 -16.24 -4.80
N LEU A 196 -6.43 -15.28 -4.01
CA LEU A 196 -5.62 -14.38 -3.20
C LEU A 196 -4.77 -15.15 -2.19
N GLY A 197 -5.36 -16.12 -1.49
CA GLY A 197 -4.65 -16.98 -0.54
C GLY A 197 -3.51 -17.76 -1.18
N THR A 198 -3.72 -18.25 -2.40
CA THR A 198 -2.69 -18.96 -3.18
C THR A 198 -1.51 -18.05 -3.48
N VAL A 199 -1.76 -16.85 -4.00
CA VAL A 199 -0.70 -15.88 -4.32
C VAL A 199 0.05 -15.45 -3.06
N LEU A 200 -0.65 -15.04 -1.99
CA LEU A 200 0.03 -14.61 -0.76
C LEU A 200 0.85 -15.75 -0.15
N THR A 201 0.32 -16.98 -0.12
CA THR A 201 1.05 -18.15 0.38
C THR A 201 2.29 -18.43 -0.47
N GLN A 202 2.18 -18.35 -1.79
CA GLN A 202 3.28 -18.67 -2.68
C GLN A 202 4.43 -17.66 -2.62
N TYR A 203 4.14 -16.37 -2.39
CA TYR A 203 5.15 -15.32 -2.53
C TYR A 203 5.49 -14.61 -1.22
N ILE A 204 4.63 -14.66 -0.20
CA ILE A 204 4.90 -14.08 1.12
C ILE A 204 5.48 -15.11 2.10
N LEU A 205 4.96 -16.35 2.09
CA LEU A 205 5.37 -17.39 3.05
C LEU A 205 6.67 -18.16 2.77
N PRO A 206 7.29 -18.18 1.56
CA PRO A 206 8.63 -18.74 1.42
C PRO A 206 9.64 -17.81 2.11
N MET A 207 9.66 -17.85 3.44
CA MET A 207 10.69 -17.27 4.25
C MET A 207 11.85 -18.26 4.28
N CYS A 208 12.68 -18.26 3.25
CA CYS A 208 14.00 -18.87 3.38
C CYS A 208 14.79 -18.02 4.37
N ARG A 209 14.85 -18.53 5.60
CA ARG A 209 15.70 -17.98 6.66
C ARG A 209 17.14 -17.98 6.14
N GLU A 210 17.82 -16.84 6.22
CA GLU A 210 19.28 -16.79 6.14
C GLU A 210 19.86 -17.82 7.12
N LYS A 211 21.00 -18.44 6.77
CA LYS A 211 21.61 -19.62 7.43
C LYS A 211 22.10 -19.36 8.88
N SER A 212 21.31 -18.69 9.70
CA SER A 212 21.57 -18.43 11.11
C SER A 212 20.74 -19.40 11.95
N GLY A 213 21.23 -20.65 12.03
CA GLY A 213 21.24 -21.54 13.20
C GLY A 213 20.01 -21.82 14.07
N LEU A 214 18.87 -21.15 13.93
CA LEU A 214 17.70 -21.40 14.77
C LEU A 214 16.74 -22.36 14.09
N LYS A 215 16.62 -23.55 14.69
CA LYS A 215 15.54 -24.49 14.42
C LYS A 215 14.22 -23.82 14.79
N THR A 216 13.36 -23.51 13.83
CA THR A 216 11.97 -23.14 14.16
C THR A 216 10.99 -23.78 13.19
N VAL A 217 10.07 -24.52 13.81
CA VAL A 217 8.73 -24.99 13.42
C VAL A 217 8.59 -26.01 12.28
N ARG A 218 8.63 -27.30 12.66
CA ARG A 218 8.18 -28.45 11.83
C ARG A 218 6.68 -28.45 11.51
N PHE A 219 5.87 -27.57 12.09
CA PHE A 219 4.42 -27.48 11.81
C PHE A 219 4.12 -26.83 10.45
N PHE A 220 4.89 -25.82 10.02
CA PHE A 220 4.64 -25.12 8.74
C PHE A 220 4.92 -25.98 7.52
N HIS A 221 5.98 -26.80 7.56
CA HIS A 221 6.31 -27.71 6.46
C HIS A 221 5.22 -28.78 6.27
N ARG A 222 4.50 -29.17 7.33
CA ARG A 222 3.42 -30.15 7.26
C ARG A 222 2.15 -29.57 6.62
N ALA A 223 1.80 -28.31 6.92
CA ALA A 223 0.64 -27.64 6.30
C ALA A 223 0.83 -27.43 4.78
N ILE A 224 2.03 -27.00 4.36
CA ILE A 224 2.38 -26.82 2.93
C ILE A 224 2.42 -28.18 2.20
N PHE A 225 2.91 -29.24 2.85
CA PHE A 225 2.98 -30.57 2.25
C PHE A 225 1.60 -31.26 2.17
N ILE A 226 0.73 -31.07 3.16
CA ILE A 226 -0.66 -31.54 3.14
C ILE A 226 -1.44 -30.81 2.03
N ALA A 227 -1.26 -29.49 1.87
CA ALA A 227 -1.86 -28.72 0.78
C ALA A 227 -1.43 -29.22 -0.61
N ARG A 228 -0.30 -29.92 -0.76
CA ARG A 228 0.11 -30.54 -2.03
C ARG A 228 -0.51 -31.91 -2.31
N ARG A 229 -1.08 -32.61 -1.32
CA ARG A 229 -1.53 -34.02 -1.46
C ARG A 229 -3.04 -34.27 -1.34
N GLU A 230 -3.83 -33.32 -0.86
CA GLU A 230 -5.27 -33.54 -0.61
C GLU A 230 -6.18 -33.20 -1.82
N PRO A 231 -7.32 -33.91 -2.00
CA PRO A 231 -8.27 -33.67 -3.07
C PRO A 231 -8.95 -32.30 -2.97
N PHE A 232 -9.43 -31.82 -4.12
CA PHE A 232 -9.84 -30.42 -4.42
C PHE A 232 -10.77 -29.74 -3.39
N TYR A 233 -11.60 -30.50 -2.67
CA TYR A 233 -12.55 -29.96 -1.67
C TYR A 233 -11.95 -29.74 -0.28
N ALA A 234 -10.95 -30.54 0.14
CA ALA A 234 -10.29 -30.39 1.45
C ALA A 234 -9.30 -29.20 1.48
N LYS A 235 -8.84 -28.78 0.30
CA LYS A 235 -7.99 -27.61 0.07
C LYS A 235 -8.65 -26.31 0.52
N ARG A 236 -9.91 -26.07 0.15
CA ARG A 236 -10.66 -24.82 0.47
C ARG A 236 -10.69 -24.51 1.96
N GLY A 237 -10.96 -25.50 2.81
CA GLY A 237 -10.99 -25.31 4.27
C GLY A 237 -9.62 -24.94 4.88
N ALA A 238 -8.53 -25.47 4.34
CA ALA A 238 -7.18 -25.23 4.85
C ALA A 238 -6.63 -23.83 4.49
N VAL A 239 -6.99 -23.27 3.33
CA VAL A 239 -6.55 -21.92 2.92
C VAL A 239 -7.35 -20.84 3.61
N VAL A 240 -8.66 -21.03 3.82
CA VAL A 240 -9.47 -20.09 4.61
C VAL A 240 -8.98 -20.05 6.07
N CYS A 241 -8.66 -21.21 6.65
CA CYS A 241 -8.05 -21.28 7.98
C CYS A 241 -6.61 -20.70 7.99
N GLY A 242 -5.84 -20.91 6.92
CA GLY A 242 -4.48 -20.39 6.74
C GLY A 242 -4.42 -18.87 6.53
N LEU A 243 -5.37 -18.26 5.81
CA LEU A 243 -5.55 -16.81 5.70
C LEU A 243 -6.04 -16.22 7.02
N GLY A 244 -6.99 -16.86 7.70
CA GLY A 244 -7.39 -16.49 9.05
C GLY A 244 -6.22 -16.53 10.04
N PHE A 245 -5.35 -17.54 9.92
CA PHE A 245 -4.13 -17.67 10.70
C PHE A 245 -3.06 -16.65 10.28
N LEU A 246 -2.87 -16.36 8.99
CA LEU A 246 -1.95 -15.34 8.50
C LEU A 246 -2.41 -13.94 8.93
N LEU A 247 -3.71 -13.65 8.84
CA LEU A 247 -4.34 -12.44 9.32
C LEU A 247 -4.21 -12.34 10.84
N SER A 248 -4.42 -13.43 11.57
CA SER A 248 -4.22 -13.49 13.03
C SER A 248 -2.74 -13.29 13.40
N LEU A 249 -1.81 -13.92 12.68
CA LEU A 249 -0.37 -13.80 12.86
C LEU A 249 0.13 -12.39 12.53
N LEU A 250 -0.38 -11.76 11.47
CA LEU A 250 -0.10 -10.36 11.11
C LEU A 250 -0.70 -9.38 12.13
N THR A 251 -1.85 -9.74 12.73
CA THR A 251 -2.46 -8.99 13.83
C THR A 251 -1.68 -9.17 15.13
N GLN A 252 -1.08 -10.34 15.37
CA GLN A 252 -0.17 -10.61 16.49
C GLN A 252 1.21 -9.98 16.29
N LEU A 253 1.72 -9.87 15.06
CA LEU A 253 2.95 -9.12 14.76
C LEU A 253 2.77 -7.61 15.01
N ARG A 254 1.53 -7.10 14.92
CA ARG A 254 1.15 -5.75 15.39
C ARG A 254 1.37 -5.56 16.90
N PHE A 255 1.29 -6.63 17.71
CA PHE A 255 1.62 -6.57 19.14
C PHE A 255 3.13 -6.41 19.36
N CYS A 256 3.98 -7.02 18.53
CA CYS A 256 5.44 -6.84 18.64
C CYS A 256 5.92 -5.42 18.28
N GLU A 257 5.33 -4.76 17.28
CA GLU A 257 5.69 -3.36 16.96
C GLU A 257 5.23 -2.38 18.06
N PHE A 258 4.12 -2.67 18.78
CA PHE A 258 3.66 -1.84 19.89
C PHE A 258 4.46 -2.03 21.18
N CYS A 259 5.18 -3.14 21.34
CA CYS A 259 6.05 -3.40 22.49
C CYS A 259 7.49 -2.90 22.30
N TYR A 260 7.87 -2.36 21.14
CA TYR A 260 9.22 -1.85 20.86
C TYR A 260 9.32 -0.32 20.76
N VAL A 261 8.25 0.39 21.12
CA VAL A 261 8.24 1.85 21.34
C VAL A 261 7.88 2.09 22.80
N HIS A 262 8.81 1.75 23.69
CA HIS A 262 8.98 2.32 25.02
C HIS A 262 10.43 2.13 25.46
#